data_AF-A0ABD5QY62-F1
#
_entry.id   AF-A0ABD5QY62-F1
#
_cell.length_a   1.000
_cell.length_b   1.000
_cell.length_c   1.000
_cell.angle_alpha   90.00
_cell.angle_beta   90.00
_cell.angle_gamma   90.00
#
_symmetry.space_group_name_H-M   'P 1'
#
loop_
_entity.id
_entity.type
_entity.pdbx_description
1 polymer ?
#
loop_
_entity_poly.entity_id
_entity_poly.type
_entity_poly.pdbx_seq_one_letter_code
_entity_poly.pdbx_strand_id
1 'polypeptide(L)'
;MSSRGSRDGPRDDDLEERLDELEDVLSELRRDLRETERDRRGPPRPPRLSELVRFTEQYTIPTLIALLETTITSLELVRGTLRLLDPGRELREDADATADRLAGVRDGAAGGLARSLSELRTALAEADLPEEAASRSIIEDARDLSAEIEARIEEGRREADAARRPERDAGERTGSGERAGAADRGRSDARSDDGAVRIDVTDPDDDRGEGSTDADGSDAPADANRPADEARPEVDVESELESIKSQLDEDGDADEEPEGDDGAPDRPEGNDEP
;
A
#
# COMPACT_ATOMS: atom_id res chain seq x y z
N MET A 1 39.84 -20.59 46.04
CA MET A 1 38.93 -20.28 44.92
C MET A 1 37.58 -19.91 45.52
N SER A 2 37.28 -18.62 45.66
CA SER A 2 35.92 -18.11 45.92
C SER A 2 35.88 -16.63 45.53
N SER A 3 35.34 -16.36 44.34
CA SER A 3 34.80 -15.05 43.97
C SER A 3 33.49 -15.29 43.24
N ARG A 4 32.39 -15.32 44.00
CA ARG A 4 31.03 -15.13 43.51
C ARG A 4 30.33 -14.28 44.55
N GLY A 5 30.22 -13.00 44.25
CA GLY A 5 29.53 -12.03 45.06
C GLY A 5 29.60 -10.72 44.31
N SER A 6 28.41 -10.14 44.06
CA SER A 6 28.21 -8.80 43.52
C SER A 6 28.33 -8.68 42.00
N ARG A 7 27.37 -9.28 41.30
CA ARG A 7 26.79 -8.73 40.06
C ARG A 7 25.25 -8.78 40.11
N ASP A 8 24.67 -8.57 41.28
CA ASP A 8 23.23 -8.32 41.43
C ASP A 8 23.12 -6.84 41.80
N GLY A 9 22.80 -6.02 40.82
CA GLY A 9 22.86 -4.58 40.95
C GLY A 9 22.26 -3.88 39.72
N PRO A 10 21.65 -2.72 40.00
CA PRO A 10 20.57 -1.96 39.35
C PRO A 10 19.57 -2.59 38.37
N ARG A 11 19.83 -3.78 37.80
CA ARG A 11 18.97 -4.35 36.75
C ARG A 11 17.77 -5.11 37.29
N ASP A 12 17.91 -5.72 38.46
CA ASP A 12 16.81 -6.43 39.11
C ASP A 12 15.83 -5.42 39.74
N ASP A 13 16.34 -4.30 40.28
CA ASP A 13 15.50 -3.21 40.80
C ASP A 13 14.66 -2.52 39.71
N ASP A 14 15.25 -2.23 38.53
CA ASP A 14 14.53 -1.67 37.37
C ASP A 14 13.50 -2.65 36.78
N LEU A 15 13.75 -3.97 36.91
CA LEU A 15 12.81 -5.00 36.50
C LEU A 15 11.63 -5.10 37.48
N GLU A 16 11.90 -5.03 38.78
CA GLU A 16 10.89 -5.10 39.82
C GLU A 16 9.96 -3.86 39.77
N GLU A 17 10.51 -2.67 39.53
CA GLU A 17 9.72 -1.44 39.32
C GLU A 17 8.81 -1.54 38.08
N ARG A 18 9.33 -2.09 36.96
CA ARG A 18 8.51 -2.34 35.76
C ARG A 18 7.44 -3.41 35.97
N LEU A 19 7.71 -4.40 36.83
CA LEU A 19 6.74 -5.46 37.14
C LEU A 19 5.63 -4.93 38.04
N ASP A 20 5.94 -4.07 39.01
CA ASP A 20 4.95 -3.38 39.84
C ASP A 20 4.08 -2.44 38.99
N GLU A 21 4.69 -1.66 38.09
CA GLU A 21 3.96 -0.80 37.13
C GLU A 21 3.05 -1.65 36.22
N LEU A 22 3.53 -2.80 35.75
CA LEU A 22 2.73 -3.72 34.95
C LEU A 22 1.60 -4.36 35.76
N GLU A 23 1.81 -4.70 37.03
CA GLU A 23 0.77 -5.23 37.92
C GLU A 23 -0.34 -4.20 38.17
N ASP A 24 0.05 -2.93 38.42
CA ASP A 24 -0.90 -1.83 38.58
C ASP A 24 -1.75 -1.62 37.31
N VAL A 25 -1.11 -1.58 36.14
CA VAL A 25 -1.81 -1.45 34.85
C VAL A 25 -2.73 -2.65 34.58
N LEU A 26 -2.28 -3.87 34.89
CA LEU A 26 -3.11 -5.07 34.72
C LEU A 26 -4.29 -5.09 35.70
N SER A 27 -4.11 -4.58 36.91
CA SER A 27 -5.16 -4.43 37.92
C SER A 27 -6.21 -3.43 37.47
N GLU A 28 -5.79 -2.29 36.93
CA GLU A 28 -6.65 -1.25 36.35
C GLU A 28 -7.43 -1.79 35.15
N LEU A 29 -6.74 -2.42 34.18
CA LEU A 29 -7.37 -2.99 33.00
C LEU A 29 -8.39 -4.09 33.35
N ARG A 30 -8.09 -4.91 34.38
CA ARG A 30 -9.01 -5.95 34.87
C ARG A 30 -10.24 -5.35 35.56
N ARG A 31 -10.12 -4.16 36.16
CA ARG A 31 -11.24 -3.44 36.76
C ARG A 31 -12.14 -2.88 35.66
N ASP A 32 -11.57 -2.26 34.65
CA ASP A 32 -12.28 -1.73 33.49
C ASP A 32 -13.01 -2.82 32.69
N LEU A 33 -12.36 -3.98 32.51
CA LEU A 33 -13.00 -5.11 31.83
C LEU A 33 -14.24 -5.62 32.59
N ARG A 34 -14.20 -5.63 33.92
CA ARG A 34 -15.35 -6.03 34.76
C ARG A 34 -16.46 -4.98 34.77
N GLU A 35 -16.14 -3.71 34.57
CA GLU A 35 -17.12 -2.63 34.46
C GLU A 35 -17.85 -2.70 33.11
N THR A 36 -17.10 -2.87 32.01
CA THR A 36 -17.66 -3.06 30.67
C THR A 36 -18.50 -4.33 30.52
N GLU A 37 -18.17 -5.43 31.22
CA GLU A 37 -19.00 -6.64 31.26
C GLU A 37 -20.35 -6.42 31.96
N ARG A 38 -20.42 -5.53 32.96
CA ARG A 38 -21.67 -5.19 33.66
C ARG A 38 -22.57 -4.31 32.79
N ASP A 39 -21.98 -3.44 31.97
CA ASP A 39 -22.70 -2.58 31.03
C ASP A 39 -23.36 -3.37 29.88
N ARG A 40 -22.89 -4.59 29.56
CA ARG A 40 -23.49 -5.48 28.54
C ARG A 40 -24.82 -6.15 28.96
N ARG A 41 -25.24 -6.07 30.23
CA ARG A 41 -26.50 -6.72 30.73
C ARG A 41 -27.75 -5.84 30.66
N GLY A 42 -27.67 -4.64 30.09
CA GLY A 42 -28.81 -3.75 29.87
C GLY A 42 -29.21 -3.63 28.39
N PRO A 43 -30.38 -3.05 28.07
CA PRO A 43 -30.71 -2.67 26.70
C PRO A 43 -29.59 -1.79 26.11
N PRO A 44 -29.30 -1.89 24.79
CA PRO A 44 -28.18 -1.19 24.19
C PRO A 44 -28.30 0.30 24.45
N ARG A 45 -27.39 0.84 25.25
CA ARG A 45 -27.35 2.27 25.50
C ARG A 45 -26.81 2.95 24.23
N PRO A 46 -27.39 4.09 23.84
CA PRO A 46 -26.79 4.89 22.78
C PRO A 46 -25.35 5.26 23.16
N PRO A 47 -24.42 5.26 22.20
CA PRO A 47 -23.01 5.49 22.45
C PRO A 47 -22.81 6.86 23.07
N ARG A 48 -21.91 6.95 24.06
CA ARG A 48 -21.60 8.25 24.68
C ARG A 48 -20.61 9.03 23.83
N LEU A 49 -20.65 10.37 23.91
CA LEU A 49 -19.65 11.25 23.29
C LEU A 49 -18.21 10.85 23.67
N SER A 50 -18.00 10.41 24.92
CA SER A 50 -16.71 9.90 25.37
C SER A 50 -16.29 8.59 24.68
N GLU A 51 -17.24 7.73 24.28
CA GLU A 51 -16.94 6.52 23.50
C GLU A 51 -16.64 6.85 22.04
N LEU A 52 -17.27 7.88 21.45
CA LEU A 52 -16.93 8.34 20.12
C LEU A 52 -15.52 8.95 20.07
N VAL A 53 -15.18 9.79 21.04
CA VAL A 53 -13.82 10.34 21.17
C VAL A 53 -12.81 9.21 21.35
N ARG A 54 -13.08 8.27 22.26
CA ARG A 54 -12.22 7.09 22.47
C ARG A 54 -12.14 6.19 21.23
N PHE A 55 -13.22 6.04 20.47
CA PHE A 55 -13.23 5.29 19.21
C PHE A 55 -12.40 5.97 18.13
N THR A 56 -12.50 7.31 18.01
CA THR A 56 -11.67 8.06 17.08
C THR A 56 -10.19 7.99 17.45
N GLU A 57 -9.87 8.01 18.74
CA GLU A 57 -8.50 7.88 19.25
C GLU A 57 -7.95 6.46 19.08
N GLN A 58 -8.75 5.42 19.39
CA GLN A 58 -8.29 4.03 19.35
C GLN A 58 -8.25 3.45 17.93
N TYR A 59 -9.13 3.90 17.03
CA TYR A 59 -9.34 3.23 15.75
C TYR A 59 -9.29 4.17 14.56
N THR A 60 -10.05 5.27 14.55
CA THR A 60 -10.15 6.12 13.35
C THR A 60 -8.86 6.88 13.05
N ILE A 61 -8.29 7.57 14.04
CA ILE A 61 -7.07 8.36 13.90
C ILE A 61 -5.87 7.45 13.56
N PRO A 62 -5.61 6.34 14.28
CA PRO A 62 -4.52 5.43 13.91
C PRO A 62 -4.68 4.83 12.51
N THR A 63 -5.90 4.48 12.09
CA THR A 63 -6.16 3.97 10.74
C THR A 63 -5.90 5.03 9.68
N LEU A 64 -6.33 6.27 9.91
CA LEU A 64 -6.06 7.40 9.02
C LEU A 64 -4.57 7.71 8.93
N ILE A 65 -3.85 7.68 10.06
CA ILE A 65 -2.40 7.85 10.08
C ILE A 65 -1.73 6.74 9.28
N ALA A 66 -2.10 5.48 9.49
CA ALA A 66 -1.54 4.34 8.76
C ALA A 66 -1.81 4.43 7.25
N LEU A 67 -3.00 4.86 6.86
CA LEU A 67 -3.34 5.13 5.46
C LEU A 67 -2.45 6.24 4.89
N LEU A 68 -2.31 7.36 5.60
CA LEU A 68 -1.47 8.47 5.17
C LEU A 68 0.00 8.08 5.09
N GLU A 69 0.53 7.35 6.07
CA GLU A 69 1.89 6.83 6.06
C GLU A 69 2.10 5.91 4.86
N THR A 70 1.15 5.01 4.59
CA THR A 70 1.18 4.15 3.40
C THR A 70 1.19 4.98 2.11
N THR A 71 0.38 6.04 2.02
CA THR A 71 0.37 6.92 0.85
C THR A 71 1.69 7.70 0.71
N ILE A 72 2.25 8.20 1.81
CA ILE A 72 3.53 8.91 1.82
C ILE A 72 4.65 7.96 1.42
N THR A 73 4.71 6.77 2.01
CA THR A 73 5.69 5.73 1.64
C THR A 73 5.56 5.34 0.17
N SER A 74 4.34 5.27 -0.37
CA SER A 74 4.11 5.03 -1.81
C SER A 74 4.66 6.17 -2.67
N LEU A 75 4.46 7.43 -2.26
CA LEU A 75 5.02 8.61 -2.94
C LEU A 75 6.55 8.67 -2.82
N GLU A 76 7.11 8.28 -1.68
CA GLU A 76 8.56 8.18 -1.48
C GLU A 76 9.17 7.08 -2.35
N LEU A 77 8.48 5.95 -2.53
CA LEU A 77 8.89 4.90 -3.45
C LEU A 77 8.95 5.43 -4.88
N VAL A 78 7.91 6.15 -5.32
CA VAL A 78 7.88 6.81 -6.63
C VAL A 78 9.03 7.82 -6.74
N ARG A 79 9.27 8.64 -5.73
CA ARG A 79 10.42 9.56 -5.69
C ARG A 79 11.77 8.82 -5.78
N GLY A 80 11.88 7.67 -5.13
CA GLY A 80 13.03 6.78 -5.24
C GLY A 80 13.25 6.28 -6.67
N THR A 81 12.18 5.91 -7.37
CA THR A 81 12.26 5.52 -8.79
C THR A 81 12.62 6.68 -9.71
N LEU A 82 12.11 7.90 -9.46
CA LEU A 82 12.47 9.09 -10.21
C LEU A 82 13.93 9.49 -9.97
N ARG A 83 14.46 9.29 -8.76
CA ARG A 83 15.90 9.47 -8.46
C ARG A 83 16.78 8.48 -9.22
N LEU A 84 16.25 7.33 -9.63
CA LEU A 84 16.95 6.36 -10.47
C LEU A 84 17.04 6.82 -11.94
N LEU A 85 16.11 7.69 -12.38
CA LEU A 85 16.07 8.30 -13.71
C LEU A 85 16.91 9.58 -13.81
N ASP A 86 17.34 10.15 -12.68
CA ASP A 86 18.39 11.18 -12.59
C ASP A 86 19.69 10.61 -11.96
N PRO A 87 20.34 9.60 -12.58
CA PRO A 87 21.57 9.02 -12.03
C PRO A 87 22.81 9.91 -12.26
N GLY A 88 22.64 11.04 -12.96
CA GLY A 88 23.73 11.77 -13.60
C GLY A 88 24.68 12.53 -12.68
N ARG A 89 24.36 12.70 -11.38
CA ARG A 89 25.16 13.61 -10.55
C ARG A 89 26.13 12.99 -9.55
N GLU A 90 25.89 11.80 -8.99
CA GLU A 90 26.72 11.30 -7.85
C GLU A 90 26.88 9.77 -7.70
N LEU A 91 26.55 8.92 -8.69
CA LEU A 91 26.26 7.50 -8.41
C LEU A 91 27.35 6.44 -8.66
N ARG A 92 28.51 6.76 -9.24
CA ARG A 92 29.42 5.68 -9.68
C ARG A 92 30.24 5.03 -8.56
N GLU A 93 30.41 5.68 -7.41
CA GLU A 93 31.12 5.13 -6.23
C GLU A 93 30.16 4.66 -5.12
N ASP A 94 28.96 5.22 -5.01
CA ASP A 94 27.95 4.84 -4.02
C ASP A 94 27.02 3.69 -4.46
N ALA A 95 26.94 3.38 -5.76
CA ALA A 95 26.07 2.34 -6.29
C ALA A 95 26.41 0.92 -5.79
N ASP A 96 27.70 0.58 -5.68
CA ASP A 96 28.11 -0.76 -5.21
C ASP A 96 27.81 -0.94 -3.71
N ALA A 97 28.10 0.09 -2.90
CA ALA A 97 27.82 0.04 -1.46
C ALA A 97 26.31 0.06 -1.13
N THR A 98 25.50 0.72 -1.96
CA THR A 98 24.04 0.70 -1.83
C THR A 98 23.43 -0.59 -2.35
N ALA A 99 23.98 -1.19 -3.42
CA ALA A 99 23.57 -2.50 -3.92
C ALA A 99 23.80 -3.62 -2.90
N ASP A 100 24.95 -3.64 -2.22
CA ASP A 100 25.24 -4.62 -1.16
C ASP A 100 24.30 -4.47 0.05
N ARG A 101 23.99 -3.23 0.45
CA ARG A 101 23.00 -2.98 1.53
C ARG A 101 21.59 -3.42 1.13
N LEU A 102 21.19 -3.14 -0.11
CA LEU A 102 19.88 -3.53 -0.62
C LEU A 102 19.76 -5.06 -0.72
N ALA A 103 20.83 -5.74 -1.15
CA ALA A 103 20.89 -7.20 -1.18
C ALA A 103 20.75 -7.80 0.23
N GLY A 104 21.42 -7.23 1.24
CA GLY A 104 21.29 -7.66 2.63
C GLY A 104 19.88 -7.46 3.21
N VAL A 105 19.23 -6.34 2.90
CA VAL A 105 17.83 -6.10 3.31
C VAL A 105 16.87 -7.05 2.61
N ARG A 106 17.07 -7.29 1.31
CA ARG A 106 16.27 -8.23 0.51
C ARG A 106 16.36 -9.66 1.03
N ASP A 107 17.57 -10.13 1.32
CA ASP A 107 17.78 -11.48 1.86
C ASP A 107 17.23 -11.61 3.29
N GLY A 108 17.35 -10.56 4.11
CA GLY A 108 16.75 -10.50 5.44
C GLY A 108 15.22 -10.53 5.41
N ALA A 109 14.61 -9.77 4.50
CA ALA A 109 13.16 -9.76 4.31
C ALA A 109 12.64 -11.09 3.77
N ALA A 110 13.34 -11.70 2.80
CA ALA A 110 12.99 -13.02 2.28
C ALA A 110 13.10 -14.11 3.35
N GLY A 111 14.14 -14.07 4.19
CA GLY A 111 14.30 -14.98 5.32
C GLY A 111 13.23 -14.81 6.40
N GLY A 112 12.85 -13.56 6.70
CA GLY A 112 11.76 -13.24 7.62
C GLY A 112 10.41 -13.77 7.12
N LEU A 113 10.09 -13.53 5.85
CA LEU A 113 8.85 -13.99 5.22
C LEU A 113 8.78 -15.53 5.17
N ALA A 114 9.89 -16.19 4.80
CA ALA A 114 9.95 -17.66 4.82
C ALA A 114 9.71 -18.24 6.22
N ARG A 115 10.22 -17.56 7.26
CA ARG A 115 9.97 -17.94 8.66
C ARG A 115 8.51 -17.73 9.07
N SER A 116 7.92 -16.58 8.74
CA SER A 116 6.50 -16.30 9.03
C SER A 116 5.56 -17.24 8.28
N LEU A 117 5.84 -17.59 7.03
CA LEU A 117 5.06 -18.58 6.28
C LEU A 117 5.21 -20.00 6.86
N SER A 118 6.40 -20.35 7.36
CA SER A 118 6.61 -21.61 8.06
C SER A 118 5.82 -21.67 9.37
N GLU A 119 5.77 -20.57 10.13
CA GLU A 119 4.94 -20.46 11.33
C GLU A 119 3.44 -20.49 10.99
N LEU A 120 3.00 -19.79 9.95
CA LEU A 120 1.61 -19.82 9.49
C LEU A 120 1.22 -21.23 9.03
N ARG A 121 2.08 -21.93 8.27
CA ARG A 121 1.85 -23.30 7.82
C ARG A 121 1.80 -24.28 8.99
N THR A 122 2.64 -24.08 9.99
CA THR A 122 2.63 -24.89 11.22
C THR A 122 1.36 -24.62 12.01
N ALA A 123 0.98 -23.37 12.20
CA ALA A 123 -0.25 -22.98 12.88
C ALA A 123 -1.51 -23.46 12.14
N LEU A 124 -1.52 -23.46 10.81
CA LEU A 124 -2.63 -23.94 9.99
C LEU A 124 -2.67 -25.48 9.87
N ALA A 125 -1.55 -26.16 10.14
CA ALA A 125 -1.51 -27.62 10.26
C ALA A 125 -1.93 -28.09 11.66
N GLU A 126 -1.67 -27.27 12.69
CA GLU A 126 -2.07 -27.51 14.08
C GLU A 126 -3.54 -27.09 14.35
N ALA A 127 -4.04 -26.09 13.62
CA ALA A 127 -5.43 -25.67 13.68
C ALA A 127 -6.32 -26.68 12.94
N ASP A 128 -7.22 -27.32 13.66
CA ASP A 128 -8.27 -28.15 13.08
C ASP A 128 -9.04 -27.37 11.99
N LEU A 129 -9.20 -28.01 10.83
CA LEU A 129 -9.88 -27.41 9.68
C LEU A 129 -11.34 -27.07 10.03
N PRO A 130 -11.84 -25.89 9.66
CA PRO A 130 -13.24 -25.55 9.88
C PRO A 130 -14.17 -26.54 9.16
N GLU A 131 -15.19 -27.02 9.88
CA GLU A 131 -16.16 -28.02 9.42
C GLU A 131 -17.01 -27.50 8.24
N GLU A 132 -17.17 -26.19 8.09
CA GLU A 132 -17.91 -25.58 6.97
C GLU A 132 -17.23 -25.81 5.61
N ALA A 133 -17.97 -26.40 4.66
CA ALA A 133 -17.49 -26.69 3.30
C ALA A 133 -17.01 -25.45 2.53
N ALA A 134 -17.63 -24.28 2.75
CA ALA A 134 -17.23 -23.02 2.13
C ALA A 134 -15.84 -22.56 2.60
N SER A 135 -15.54 -22.72 3.89
CA SER A 135 -14.24 -22.35 4.47
C SER A 135 -13.12 -23.29 4.00
N ARG A 136 -13.44 -24.57 3.74
CA ARG A 136 -12.49 -25.52 3.13
C ARG A 136 -12.16 -25.17 1.69
N SER A 137 -13.15 -24.78 0.88
CA SER A 137 -12.95 -24.32 -0.50
C SER A 137 -11.99 -23.13 -0.56
N ILE A 138 -12.19 -22.12 0.27
CA ILE A 138 -11.33 -20.92 0.27
C ILE A 138 -9.88 -21.26 0.67
N ILE A 139 -9.68 -22.17 1.62
CA ILE A 139 -8.33 -22.61 2.02
C ILE A 139 -7.67 -23.45 0.92
N GLU A 140 -8.44 -24.23 0.16
CA GLU A 140 -7.96 -25.00 -0.99
C GLU A 140 -7.57 -24.06 -2.15
N ASP A 141 -8.43 -23.10 -2.48
CA ASP A 141 -8.16 -22.05 -3.47
C ASP A 141 -6.92 -21.22 -3.10
N ALA A 142 -6.75 -20.89 -1.81
CA ALA A 142 -5.57 -20.19 -1.33
C ALA A 142 -4.28 -21.03 -1.45
N ARG A 143 -4.37 -22.36 -1.31
CA ARG A 143 -3.24 -23.28 -1.48
C ARG A 143 -2.86 -23.42 -2.95
N ASP A 144 -3.84 -23.52 -3.84
CA ASP A 144 -3.62 -23.59 -5.29
C ASP A 144 -3.01 -22.29 -5.82
N LEU A 145 -3.53 -21.13 -5.40
CA LEU A 145 -2.97 -19.83 -5.76
C LEU A 145 -1.51 -19.67 -5.26
N SER A 146 -1.21 -20.16 -4.06
CA SER A 146 0.15 -20.13 -3.52
C SER A 146 1.11 -20.99 -4.35
N ALA A 147 0.68 -22.17 -4.80
CA ALA A 147 1.47 -23.04 -5.66
C ALA A 147 1.72 -22.42 -7.05
N GLU A 148 0.72 -21.75 -7.61
CA GLU A 148 0.86 -21.02 -8.88
C GLU A 148 1.86 -19.88 -8.78
N ILE A 149 1.78 -19.08 -7.70
CA ILE A 149 2.72 -17.98 -7.45
C ILE A 149 4.14 -18.52 -7.26
N GLU A 150 4.33 -19.62 -6.52
CA GLU A 150 5.65 -20.23 -6.35
C GLU A 150 6.21 -20.74 -7.68
N ALA A 151 5.39 -21.38 -8.51
CA ALA A 151 5.78 -21.80 -9.85
C ALA A 151 6.20 -20.61 -10.73
N ARG A 152 5.47 -19.50 -10.65
CA ARG A 152 5.77 -18.26 -11.40
C ARG A 152 7.05 -17.59 -10.92
N ILE A 153 7.30 -17.54 -9.61
CA ILE A 153 8.53 -17.00 -9.03
C ILE A 153 9.73 -17.86 -9.42
N GLU A 154 9.59 -19.18 -9.38
CA GLU A 154 10.65 -20.11 -9.73
C GLU A 154 10.97 -20.08 -11.23
N GLU A 155 9.96 -19.94 -12.09
CA GLU A 155 10.14 -19.67 -13.51
C GLU A 155 10.91 -18.36 -13.76
N GLY A 156 10.52 -17.27 -13.09
CA GLY A 156 11.22 -15.99 -13.18
C GLY A 156 12.67 -16.07 -12.68
N ARG A 157 12.96 -16.88 -11.65
CA ARG A 157 14.33 -17.14 -11.21
C ARG A 157 15.14 -17.88 -12.27
N ARG A 158 14.58 -18.93 -12.89
CA ARG A 158 15.25 -19.67 -13.97
C ARG A 158 15.53 -18.78 -15.17
N GLU A 159 14.59 -17.92 -15.54
CA GLU A 159 14.76 -16.96 -16.64
C GLU A 159 15.85 -15.93 -16.30
N ALA A 160 15.87 -15.42 -15.07
CA ALA A 160 16.92 -14.52 -14.60
C ALA A 160 18.30 -15.19 -14.53
N ASP A 161 18.37 -16.46 -14.11
CA ASP A 161 19.61 -17.24 -14.08
C ASP A 161 20.11 -17.60 -15.48
N ALA A 162 19.20 -17.85 -16.43
CA ALA A 162 19.52 -18.03 -17.84
C ALA A 162 20.06 -16.72 -18.47
N ALA A 163 19.44 -15.59 -18.16
CA ALA A 163 19.90 -14.27 -18.57
C ALA A 163 21.25 -13.87 -17.93
N ARG A 164 21.58 -14.42 -16.74
CA ARG A 164 22.89 -14.26 -16.06
C ARG A 164 23.96 -15.25 -16.54
N ARG A 165 23.61 -16.24 -17.37
CA ARG A 165 24.57 -17.11 -18.07
C ARG A 165 24.77 -16.69 -19.54
N PRO A 166 25.19 -15.46 -19.88
CA PRO A 166 25.95 -15.26 -21.09
C PRO A 166 27.41 -15.69 -20.81
N GLU A 167 27.94 -16.56 -21.68
CA GLU A 167 29.38 -16.63 -22.00
C GLU A 167 30.37 -17.40 -21.09
N ARG A 168 29.97 -18.39 -20.28
CA ARG A 168 30.95 -19.30 -19.62
C ARG A 168 30.96 -20.77 -20.07
N ASP A 169 30.08 -21.18 -20.99
CA ASP A 169 30.03 -22.56 -21.52
C ASP A 169 30.33 -22.65 -23.04
N ALA A 170 30.88 -21.60 -23.64
CA ALA A 170 31.38 -21.62 -25.02
C ALA A 170 32.91 -21.84 -25.12
N GLY A 171 33.58 -22.10 -24.00
CA GLY A 171 35.06 -22.11 -23.91
C GLY A 171 35.74 -23.47 -23.78
N GLU A 172 35.01 -24.58 -23.62
CA GLU A 172 35.64 -25.87 -23.27
C GLU A 172 35.26 -27.02 -24.22
N ARG A 173 35.39 -26.77 -25.53
CA ARG A 173 35.46 -27.83 -26.56
C ARG A 173 36.43 -27.50 -27.70
N THR A 174 37.63 -27.02 -27.39
CA THR A 174 38.73 -26.98 -28.37
C THR A 174 40.03 -27.43 -27.71
N GLY A 175 40.13 -28.73 -27.49
CA GLY A 175 41.31 -29.38 -26.95
C GLY A 175 41.45 -30.79 -27.49
N SER A 176 41.86 -30.90 -28.76
CA SER A 176 42.55 -32.04 -29.40
C SER A 176 41.93 -32.39 -30.75
N GLY A 177 42.60 -32.01 -31.84
CA GLY A 177 42.17 -32.33 -33.19
C GLY A 177 42.96 -31.58 -34.26
N GLU A 178 44.21 -31.98 -34.42
CA GLU A 178 44.94 -32.03 -35.70
C GLU A 178 45.26 -30.77 -36.53
N ARG A 179 46.55 -30.75 -36.89
CA ARG A 179 47.24 -29.92 -37.86
C ARG A 179 46.60 -30.01 -39.25
N ALA A 180 46.50 -28.87 -39.95
CA ALA A 180 47.04 -28.59 -41.29
C ALA A 180 46.08 -27.80 -42.23
N GLY A 181 46.65 -26.82 -42.94
CA GLY A 181 46.06 -26.15 -44.13
C GLY A 181 45.34 -24.84 -43.78
N ALA A 182 45.95 -23.66 -43.93
CA ALA A 182 46.26 -22.91 -45.15
C ALA A 182 45.02 -22.36 -45.90
N ALA A 183 44.98 -21.03 -45.96
CA ALA A 183 44.23 -20.13 -46.87
C ALA A 183 42.70 -20.09 -46.73
N ASP A 184 42.12 -18.92 -46.47
CA ASP A 184 41.72 -17.97 -47.52
C ASP A 184 40.89 -16.81 -46.92
N ARG A 185 41.28 -15.61 -47.32
CA ARG A 185 40.57 -14.33 -47.46
C ARG A 185 39.08 -14.29 -47.08
N GLY A 186 38.67 -13.21 -46.42
CA GLY A 186 37.26 -12.78 -46.49
C GLY A 186 36.83 -11.77 -45.45
N ARG A 187 37.13 -10.50 -45.71
CA ARG A 187 36.58 -9.34 -45.01
C ARG A 187 35.09 -9.18 -45.34
N SER A 188 34.23 -9.20 -44.33
CA SER A 188 32.94 -8.49 -44.36
C SER A 188 32.44 -8.31 -42.93
N ASP A 189 32.72 -7.14 -42.37
CA ASP A 189 32.08 -6.59 -41.18
C ASP A 189 30.59 -6.40 -41.45
N ALA A 190 29.79 -7.45 -41.23
CA ALA A 190 28.35 -7.32 -41.06
C ALA A 190 28.11 -7.03 -39.58
N ARG A 191 28.02 -5.75 -39.24
CA ARG A 191 27.51 -5.30 -37.94
C ARG A 191 26.05 -5.75 -37.89
N SER A 192 25.77 -6.75 -37.06
CA SER A 192 24.41 -7.06 -36.63
C SER A 192 23.84 -5.82 -35.95
N ASP A 193 22.88 -5.21 -36.63
CA ASP A 193 22.03 -4.17 -36.11
C ASP A 193 21.05 -4.83 -35.15
N ASP A 194 21.46 -4.96 -33.89
CA ASP A 194 20.61 -5.44 -32.80
C ASP A 194 19.68 -4.29 -32.38
N GLY A 195 18.51 -4.22 -33.03
CA GLY A 195 17.20 -3.98 -32.42
C GLY A 195 16.97 -2.81 -31.45
N ALA A 196 17.84 -1.82 -31.34
CA ALA A 196 17.64 -0.70 -30.42
C ALA A 196 16.78 0.40 -31.07
N VAL A 197 15.52 0.50 -30.62
CA VAL A 197 14.64 1.63 -30.94
C VAL A 197 15.23 2.89 -30.29
N ARG A 198 15.76 3.81 -31.10
CA ARG A 198 16.14 5.15 -30.62
C ARG A 198 14.96 6.09 -30.77
N ILE A 199 14.44 6.58 -29.65
CA ILE A 199 13.47 7.67 -29.61
C ILE A 199 14.27 8.96 -29.47
N ASP A 200 14.23 9.80 -30.50
CA ASP A 200 14.80 11.14 -30.45
C ASP A 200 13.78 12.04 -29.74
N VAL A 201 14.11 12.47 -28.52
CA VAL A 201 13.28 13.39 -27.73
C VAL A 201 13.87 14.78 -27.91
N THR A 202 13.22 15.58 -28.74
CA THR A 202 13.49 17.02 -28.84
C THR A 202 12.76 17.71 -27.68
N ASP A 203 13.48 18.44 -26.84
CA ASP A 203 12.91 19.24 -25.75
C ASP A 203 11.97 20.32 -26.31
N PRO A 204 10.78 20.55 -25.72
CA PRO A 204 9.81 21.54 -26.20
C PRO A 204 10.19 23.02 -25.91
N ASP A 205 11.44 23.33 -25.60
CA ASP A 205 11.87 24.68 -25.20
C ASP A 205 12.61 25.49 -26.28
N ASP A 206 12.74 24.98 -27.51
CA ASP A 206 13.38 25.70 -28.63
C ASP A 206 12.42 26.58 -29.46
N ASP A 207 11.16 26.76 -29.03
CA ASP A 207 10.18 27.67 -29.66
C ASP A 207 9.86 28.91 -28.79
N ARG A 208 10.88 29.57 -28.24
CA ARG A 208 10.72 30.95 -27.73
C ARG A 208 11.18 31.95 -28.78
N GLY A 209 10.30 32.09 -29.78
CA GLY A 209 10.31 33.18 -30.74
C GLY A 209 10.31 34.55 -30.06
N GLU A 210 11.11 35.43 -30.64
CA GLU A 210 11.33 36.82 -30.28
C GLU A 210 10.02 37.61 -30.19
N GLY A 211 9.79 38.25 -29.05
CA GLY A 211 8.66 39.16 -28.82
C GLY A 211 9.11 40.34 -27.96
N SER A 212 9.75 41.31 -28.60
CA SER A 212 10.02 42.63 -28.03
C SER A 212 8.70 43.35 -27.74
N THR A 213 8.47 43.71 -26.47
CA THR A 213 7.75 44.93 -26.11
C THR A 213 8.32 45.50 -24.82
N ASP A 214 8.94 46.68 -24.95
CA ASP A 214 9.27 47.59 -23.87
C ASP A 214 8.03 47.96 -23.05
N ALA A 215 8.12 47.91 -21.72
CA ALA A 215 7.35 48.80 -20.84
C ALA A 215 7.93 48.79 -19.42
N ASP A 216 8.79 49.77 -19.20
CA ASP A 216 8.84 50.69 -18.05
C ASP A 216 8.94 50.12 -16.63
N GLY A 217 10.04 50.52 -15.98
CA GLY A 217 10.26 50.28 -14.57
C GLY A 217 9.49 51.26 -13.70
N SER A 218 8.94 50.74 -12.60
CA SER A 218 8.75 51.54 -11.40
C SER A 218 9.11 50.70 -10.18
N ASP A 219 10.23 51.08 -9.57
CA ASP A 219 10.57 50.78 -8.18
C ASP A 219 9.40 51.17 -7.25
N ALA A 220 8.90 50.21 -6.48
CA ALA A 220 8.18 50.47 -5.24
C ALA A 220 8.38 49.28 -4.28
N PRO A 221 8.56 49.53 -2.97
CA PRO A 221 9.13 48.56 -2.04
C PRO A 221 8.14 47.45 -1.69
N ALA A 222 8.70 46.29 -1.35
CA ALA A 222 8.00 45.14 -0.83
C ALA A 222 7.08 45.51 0.34
N ASP A 223 5.77 45.39 0.12
CA ASP A 223 4.78 45.30 1.19
C ASP A 223 4.30 43.84 1.28
N ALA A 224 4.72 43.19 2.35
CA ALA A 224 4.37 41.82 2.67
C ALA A 224 2.95 41.77 3.24
N ASN A 225 1.93 41.75 2.38
CA ASN A 225 0.58 41.26 2.68
C ASN A 225 -0.33 41.30 1.43
N ARG A 226 -0.08 40.41 0.46
CA ARG A 226 -1.08 40.12 -0.58
C ARG A 226 -1.47 38.64 -0.49
N PRO A 227 -2.71 38.30 -0.09
CA PRO A 227 -3.17 36.93 -0.21
C PRO A 227 -3.23 36.58 -1.70
N ALA A 228 -2.40 35.63 -2.11
CA ALA A 228 -2.52 34.99 -3.42
C ALA A 228 -3.73 34.05 -3.37
N ASP A 229 -4.93 34.62 -3.50
CA ASP A 229 -6.18 33.89 -3.61
C ASP A 229 -6.97 34.31 -4.88
N GLU A 230 -6.24 34.69 -5.93
CA GLU A 230 -6.82 35.00 -7.24
C GLU A 230 -6.46 33.85 -8.20
N ALA A 231 -7.28 32.80 -8.18
CA ALA A 231 -7.53 31.81 -9.27
C ALA A 231 -7.95 30.41 -8.75
N ARG A 232 -8.58 30.30 -7.57
CA ARG A 232 -9.33 29.09 -7.24
C ARG A 232 -10.77 29.27 -7.76
N PRO A 233 -11.33 28.35 -8.55
CA PRO A 233 -12.73 28.44 -8.94
C PRO A 233 -13.56 28.39 -7.66
N GLU A 234 -14.25 29.50 -7.35
CA GLU A 234 -15.20 29.56 -6.24
C GLU A 234 -16.37 28.66 -6.61
N VAL A 235 -16.55 27.57 -5.85
CA VAL A 235 -17.66 26.65 -6.05
C VAL A 235 -18.91 27.29 -5.46
N ASP A 236 -19.86 27.64 -6.32
CA ASP A 236 -21.17 28.13 -5.88
C ASP A 236 -22.03 26.95 -5.42
N VAL A 237 -22.03 26.73 -4.11
CA VAL A 237 -22.73 25.63 -3.46
C VAL A 237 -24.23 25.69 -3.73
N GLU A 238 -24.82 26.88 -3.91
CA GLU A 238 -26.25 27.01 -4.17
C GLU A 238 -26.61 26.46 -5.56
N SER A 239 -25.79 26.79 -6.56
CA SER A 239 -25.93 26.29 -7.93
C SER A 239 -25.74 24.77 -8.02
N GLU A 240 -24.77 24.22 -7.28
CA GLU A 240 -24.53 22.77 -7.21
C GLU A 240 -25.68 22.02 -6.52
N LEU A 241 -26.24 22.58 -5.44
CA LEU A 241 -27.38 21.97 -4.73
C LEU A 241 -28.65 21.98 -5.57
N GLU A 242 -28.88 23.03 -6.36
CA GLU A 242 -30.01 23.09 -7.28
C GLU A 242 -29.88 22.04 -8.40
N SER A 243 -28.67 21.81 -8.93
CA SER A 243 -28.43 20.78 -9.96
C SER A 243 -28.61 19.35 -9.44
N ILE A 244 -28.25 19.08 -8.17
CA ILE A 244 -28.49 17.76 -7.55
C ILE A 244 -29.98 17.55 -7.28
N LYS A 245 -30.69 18.62 -6.89
CA LYS A 245 -32.12 18.56 -6.65
C LYS A 245 -32.91 18.32 -7.93
N SER A 246 -32.58 19.01 -9.02
CA SER A 246 -33.25 18.78 -10.32
C SER A 246 -33.00 17.37 -10.83
N GLN A 247 -31.80 16.82 -10.64
CA GLN A 247 -31.49 15.44 -11.02
C GLN A 247 -32.30 14.43 -10.20
N LEU A 248 -32.48 14.67 -8.89
CA LEU A 248 -33.29 13.81 -8.02
C LEU A 248 -34.79 13.92 -8.33
N ASP A 249 -35.29 15.12 -8.64
CA ASP A 249 -36.69 15.32 -9.05
C ASP A 249 -36.95 14.65 -10.42
N GLU A 250 -36.00 14.72 -11.37
CA GLU A 250 -36.11 14.07 -12.70
C GLU A 250 -36.02 12.53 -12.64
N ASP A 251 -35.23 11.99 -11.70
CA ASP A 251 -35.18 10.54 -11.42
C ASP A 251 -36.36 10.07 -10.54
N GLY A 252 -37.07 10.99 -9.86
CA GLY A 252 -38.19 10.72 -8.96
C GLY A 252 -39.58 10.68 -9.62
N ASP A 253 -39.75 11.34 -10.77
CA ASP A 253 -41.02 11.42 -11.50
C ASP A 253 -41.31 10.20 -12.43
N ALA A 254 -40.45 9.17 -12.41
CA ALA A 254 -40.62 7.98 -13.25
C ALA A 254 -41.51 6.87 -12.66
N ASP A 255 -41.98 7.00 -11.41
CA ASP A 255 -42.74 5.95 -10.70
C ASP A 255 -44.06 6.46 -10.04
N GLU A 256 -44.69 7.52 -10.56
CA GLU A 256 -46.08 7.87 -10.19
C GLU A 256 -47.08 7.40 -11.27
N GLU A 257 -47.51 6.13 -11.18
CA GLU A 257 -48.74 5.68 -11.85
C GLU A 257 -49.97 6.31 -11.18
N PRO A 258 -50.94 6.87 -11.94
CA PRO A 258 -52.10 7.52 -11.37
C PRO A 258 -53.22 6.52 -11.03
N GLU A 259 -53.63 6.58 -9.76
CA GLU A 259 -54.97 6.37 -9.20
C GLU A 259 -55.80 5.13 -9.58
N GLY A 260 -55.98 4.25 -8.60
CA GLY A 260 -57.07 3.27 -8.52
C GLY A 260 -58.08 3.65 -7.43
N ASP A 261 -59.10 4.41 -7.81
CA ASP A 261 -60.52 4.35 -7.38
C ASP A 261 -60.85 3.60 -6.06
N ASP A 262 -60.81 4.31 -4.93
CA ASP A 262 -61.40 3.86 -3.65
C ASP A 262 -62.90 4.20 -3.59
N GLY A 263 -63.69 3.47 -4.38
CA GLY A 263 -65.15 3.53 -4.37
C GLY A 263 -65.79 2.39 -3.56
N ALA A 264 -65.88 2.50 -2.23
CA ALA A 264 -66.80 1.67 -1.44
C ALA A 264 -67.28 2.32 -0.14
N PRO A 265 -68.57 2.66 -0.06
CA PRO A 265 -69.28 2.57 1.21
C PRO A 265 -70.55 1.73 1.02
N ASP A 266 -70.57 0.53 1.59
CA ASP A 266 -71.84 -0.13 1.94
C ASP A 266 -71.63 -1.02 3.17
N ARG A 267 -71.90 -0.42 4.34
CA ARG A 267 -72.17 -1.17 5.57
C ARG A 267 -73.68 -1.33 5.67
N PRO A 268 -74.23 -2.55 5.67
CA PRO A 268 -75.60 -2.74 6.13
C PRO A 268 -75.60 -2.75 7.66
N GLU A 269 -76.36 -1.82 8.23
CA GLU A 269 -76.87 -1.88 9.60
C GLU A 269 -77.66 -3.18 9.81
N GLY A 270 -77.49 -3.80 10.98
CA GLY A 270 -78.18 -5.02 11.35
C GLY A 270 -78.17 -5.30 12.85
N ASN A 271 -79.12 -4.66 13.53
CA ASN A 271 -79.86 -5.12 14.73
C ASN A 271 -79.15 -5.32 16.09
N ASP A 272 -79.44 -4.40 17.03
CA ASP A 272 -80.28 -4.60 18.24
C ASP A 272 -80.77 -6.05 18.50
N GLU A 273 -80.80 -6.66 19.69
CA GLU A 273 -80.66 -6.29 21.11
C GLU A 273 -80.62 -7.65 21.91
N PRO A 274 -80.87 -7.69 23.24
CA PRO A 274 -80.01 -8.28 24.29
C PRO A 274 -80.00 -9.81 24.47
#